data_AF-G0U8W6-F1
#
_entry.id   AF-G0U8W6-F1
#
_cell.length_a   1.000
_cell.length_b   1.000
_cell.length_c   1.000
_cell.angle_alpha   90.00
_cell.angle_beta   90.00
_cell.angle_gamma   90.00
#
_symmetry.space_group_name_H-M   'P 1'
#
loop_
_entity.id
_entity.type
_entity.pdbx_description
1 polymer ?
#
loop_
_entity_poly.entity_id
_entity_poly.type
_entity_poly.pdbx_seq_one_letter_code
_entity_poly.pdbx_strand_id
1 'polypeptide(L)'
;MEVRQESNGHRTVAQSDASAPASDHNSDCGPSTVSLPTSLPVVFLVLGYRGSGKTSVSKCLAAKYNLLHISSDDACCSGKHPFIELRAKLQEEFGTGGKRRYCGVVLDRFIAYSEFDAFYIQSALNAVDLPVPLVFLLDIDTELAAQRANNQERNNVASGFAQAVERKAQIVTSSTVYAPIARFRNICVTEDKCVQMVVDEITATVAAIEFTPEWAGARLPHSARRESYGTRLVQDYETFMELANDVHLAVGNVHGRRDSAPLSSVGAYLSKEYFSFARKDLRSLLSTMSVTLKADGERMLLVKHRKYGFIGFPAAFTHCYVLNGLFEGVEMGRPSLPDFTKKSVETSHEGAVEFLLDTEIVVRDSRPTLFVMDFIYFWGLEGKRVRFGQRLAVLRDYFTGLESAAHVIVLKDYVAINKARTLVNTIKTGSELPVDRLIFQHDGVYRFGRDKLLIKWKPMELCTADFRITNGVQTHGEWTFSLMVTDDLTKETNFGETVYPNAICRIPSNVVEEHALADGMVVELALVDCVRLVGRRDDEVREWAFRGVRNDKTSPNKYSIVKKIVELEHLGLEELASLCEGVPFHGAA
;
A
#
# COMPACT_ATOMS: atom_id res chain seq x y z
N MET A 1 26.18 -4.05 58.43
CA MET A 1 26.23 -3.34 59.73
C MET A 1 27.68 -3.40 60.17
N GLU A 2 28.38 -2.27 60.09
CA GLU A 2 29.71 -2.00 60.70
C GLU A 2 30.91 -2.87 60.19
N VAL A 3 32.14 -2.42 59.95
CA VAL A 3 32.94 -1.21 60.18
C VAL A 3 34.14 -1.29 59.20
N ARG A 4 34.66 -0.15 58.69
CA ARG A 4 36.07 0.32 58.85
C ARG A 4 36.53 1.31 57.76
N GLN A 5 36.67 2.55 58.24
CA GLN A 5 37.64 3.59 57.85
C GLN A 5 39.06 3.02 57.77
N GLU A 6 39.93 3.52 56.91
CA GLU A 6 40.93 4.58 57.16
C GLU A 6 41.85 4.58 55.91
N SER A 7 42.72 5.53 55.58
CA SER A 7 42.85 6.98 55.77
C SER A 7 44.07 7.40 54.91
N ASN A 8 44.08 8.66 54.48
CA ASN A 8 45.23 9.54 54.24
C ASN A 8 46.40 9.18 53.28
N GLY A 9 46.74 10.17 52.44
CA GLY A 9 48.06 10.25 51.81
C GLY A 9 48.22 11.36 50.78
N HIS A 10 48.27 12.61 51.22
CA HIS A 10 48.71 13.77 50.41
C HIS A 10 50.22 13.70 50.12
N ARG A 11 50.65 14.00 48.88
CA ARG A 11 51.99 14.57 48.62
C ARG A 11 52.04 15.32 47.29
N THR A 12 52.33 16.61 47.39
CA THR A 12 52.63 17.56 46.32
C THR A 12 54.13 17.85 46.37
N VAL A 13 54.85 17.85 45.24
CA VAL A 13 56.13 18.53 45.07
C VAL A 13 56.25 19.03 43.61
N ALA A 14 56.50 20.33 43.46
CA ALA A 14 56.88 21.05 42.23
C ALA A 14 58.36 20.76 41.89
N GLN A 15 58.93 21.04 40.70
CA GLN A 15 59.22 22.38 40.17
C GLN A 15 60.06 22.27 38.87
N SER A 16 59.92 23.27 37.98
CA SER A 16 60.90 23.87 37.03
C SER A 16 61.61 22.99 35.98
N ASP A 17 62.07 23.44 34.81
CA ASP A 17 61.88 24.56 33.87
C ASP A 17 62.91 24.25 32.75
N ALA A 18 62.62 24.56 31.47
CA ALA A 18 63.52 25.30 30.56
C ALA A 18 63.32 25.01 29.05
N SER A 19 63.07 26.12 28.33
CA SER A 19 63.56 26.51 26.98
C SER A 19 63.06 25.80 25.70
N ALA A 20 62.36 26.61 24.90
CA ALA A 20 62.03 26.53 23.46
C ALA A 20 63.29 26.76 22.55
N PRO A 21 63.24 26.85 21.18
CA PRO A 21 62.09 26.98 20.26
C PRO A 21 62.18 26.26 18.88
N ALA A 22 61.24 26.63 17.98
CA ALA A 22 61.11 26.36 16.52
C ALA A 22 60.24 25.14 16.15
N SER A 23 59.28 25.19 15.23
CA SER A 23 58.93 26.17 14.19
C SER A 23 57.49 25.94 13.72
N ASP A 24 56.81 27.02 13.36
CA ASP A 24 55.51 27.08 12.70
C ASP A 24 55.39 26.18 11.46
N HIS A 25 54.33 25.39 11.39
CA HIS A 25 53.55 25.19 10.17
C HIS A 25 52.10 24.88 10.52
N ASN A 26 51.31 25.95 10.61
CA ASN A 26 49.86 25.91 10.48
C ASN A 26 49.48 25.35 9.10
N SER A 27 48.76 24.23 9.07
CA SER A 27 47.81 23.92 8.00
C SER A 27 46.47 23.60 8.63
N ASP A 28 45.78 24.67 8.97
CA ASP A 28 44.38 24.70 9.38
C ASP A 28 43.53 24.31 8.15
N CYS A 29 43.01 23.09 8.16
CA CYS A 29 42.03 22.60 7.19
C CYS A 29 40.80 22.14 7.96
N GLY A 30 40.13 23.09 8.62
CA GLY A 30 38.75 22.89 9.07
C GLY A 30 37.82 22.70 7.86
N PRO A 31 36.81 21.83 7.94
CA PRO A 31 35.81 21.70 6.88
C PRO A 31 35.09 23.05 6.73
N SER A 32 35.18 23.64 5.54
CA SER A 32 34.49 24.87 5.19
C SER A 32 32.98 24.66 5.36
N THR A 33 32.41 25.26 6.40
CA THR A 33 30.99 25.26 6.68
C THR A 33 30.29 26.11 5.62
N VAL A 34 29.63 25.45 4.66
CA VAL A 34 28.67 26.13 3.79
C VAL A 34 27.49 26.55 4.66
N SER A 35 27.41 27.83 5.02
CA SER A 35 26.32 28.37 5.82
C SER A 35 25.06 28.48 4.97
N LEU A 36 24.05 27.67 5.28
CA LEU A 36 22.69 27.92 4.81
C LEU A 36 22.24 29.32 5.27
N PRO A 37 21.37 30.02 4.50
CA PRO A 37 20.77 31.27 4.97
C PRO A 37 20.09 31.02 6.31
N THR A 38 20.58 31.68 7.37
CA THR A 38 20.08 31.54 8.75
C THR A 38 18.61 31.92 8.94
N SER A 39 17.96 32.47 7.91
CA SER A 39 16.57 32.93 7.93
C SER A 39 15.54 31.90 7.47
N LEU A 40 15.94 30.76 6.88
CA LEU A 40 15.00 29.77 6.33
C LEU A 40 15.35 28.34 6.79
N PRO A 41 14.48 27.66 7.56
CA PRO A 41 14.74 26.30 7.99
C PRO A 41 14.70 25.34 6.80
N VAL A 42 15.60 24.34 6.79
CA VAL A 42 15.70 23.36 5.70
C VAL A 42 15.29 21.98 6.17
N VAL A 43 14.59 21.24 5.31
CA VAL A 43 14.21 19.85 5.58
C VAL A 43 14.78 18.94 4.48
N PHE A 44 15.54 17.93 4.89
CA PHE A 44 16.04 16.87 4.01
C PHE A 44 15.33 15.55 4.28
N LEU A 45 14.98 14.82 3.24
CA LEU A 45 14.50 13.44 3.32
C LEU A 45 15.43 12.55 2.50
N VAL A 46 16.13 11.64 3.17
CA VAL A 46 17.08 10.73 2.54
C VAL A 46 16.43 9.36 2.38
N LEU A 47 16.24 8.97 1.12
CA LEU A 47 15.68 7.68 0.72
C LEU A 47 16.79 6.78 0.17
N GLY A 48 16.53 5.48 0.10
CA GLY A 48 17.46 4.54 -0.52
C GLY A 48 17.43 3.16 0.13
N TYR A 49 18.05 2.20 -0.56
CA TYR A 49 18.10 0.82 -0.13
C TYR A 49 18.81 0.63 1.19
N ARG A 50 18.53 -0.51 1.82
CA ARG A 50 19.47 -1.04 2.81
C ARG A 50 20.83 -1.25 2.13
N GLY A 51 21.91 -0.82 2.77
CA GLY A 51 23.25 -0.82 2.17
C GLY A 51 23.62 0.45 1.38
N SER A 52 22.66 1.36 1.10
CA SER A 52 22.96 2.64 0.43
C SER A 52 23.67 3.67 1.32
N GLY A 53 23.70 3.44 2.64
CA GLY A 53 24.29 4.37 3.60
C GLY A 53 23.36 5.53 4.01
N LYS A 54 22.07 5.49 3.68
CA LYS A 54 21.10 6.57 3.97
C LYS A 54 21.16 7.16 5.39
N THR A 55 21.24 6.32 6.41
CA THR A 55 21.31 6.77 7.81
C THR A 55 22.66 7.43 8.13
N SER A 56 23.77 6.91 7.57
CA SER A 56 25.10 7.52 7.74
C SER A 56 25.18 8.87 7.04
N VAL A 57 24.69 8.96 5.80
CA VAL A 57 24.57 10.22 5.04
C VAL A 57 23.73 11.23 5.82
N SER A 58 22.58 10.81 6.35
CA SER A 58 21.70 11.68 7.15
C SER A 58 22.39 12.26 8.38
N LYS A 59 23.16 11.45 9.12
CA LYS A 59 23.95 11.91 10.27
C LYS A 59 25.04 12.90 9.89
N CYS A 60 25.73 12.67 8.77
CA CYS A 60 26.72 13.60 8.24
C CYS A 60 26.08 14.94 7.83
N LEU A 61 24.94 14.91 7.15
CA LEU A 61 24.18 16.12 6.79
C LEU A 61 23.69 16.87 8.04
N ALA A 62 23.22 16.14 9.05
CA ALA A 62 22.80 16.72 10.33
C ALA A 62 23.94 17.50 11.00
N ALA A 63 25.14 16.91 11.06
CA ALA A 63 26.31 17.56 11.62
C ALA A 63 26.75 18.78 10.78
N LYS A 64 26.78 18.63 9.44
CA LYS A 64 27.27 19.67 8.52
C LYS A 64 26.39 20.93 8.50
N TYR A 65 25.07 20.75 8.58
CA TYR A 65 24.09 21.84 8.48
C TYR A 65 23.39 22.18 9.80
N ASN A 66 23.85 21.62 10.93
CA ASN A 66 23.19 21.73 12.24
C ASN A 66 21.68 21.41 12.19
N LEU A 67 21.34 20.23 11.65
CA LEU A 67 19.96 19.76 11.54
C LEU A 67 19.66 18.73 12.62
N LEU A 68 18.40 18.68 13.04
CA LEU A 68 17.89 17.59 13.86
C LEU A 68 17.78 16.34 13.00
N HIS A 69 18.52 15.28 13.34
CA HIS A 69 18.37 13.98 12.71
C HIS A 69 17.22 13.20 13.37
N ILE A 70 16.25 12.75 12.57
CA ILE A 70 15.17 11.87 13.03
C ILE A 70 15.09 10.66 12.09
N SER A 71 15.19 9.47 12.66
CA SER A 71 14.99 8.21 11.94
C SER A 71 13.73 7.49 12.42
N SER A 72 12.98 6.88 11.49
CA SER A 72 11.84 6.02 11.87
C SER A 72 12.30 4.74 12.58
N ASP A 73 13.51 4.25 12.30
CA ASP A 73 14.08 3.04 12.89
C ASP A 73 14.20 3.17 14.41
N ASP A 74 14.64 4.33 14.90
CA ASP A 74 14.77 4.62 16.33
C ASP A 74 13.41 4.54 17.05
N ALA A 75 12.35 5.03 16.40
CA ALA A 75 11.00 4.94 16.94
C ALA A 75 10.52 3.49 16.98
N CYS A 76 10.70 2.73 15.89
CA CYS A 76 10.34 1.32 15.81
C CYS A 76 11.09 0.47 16.84
N CYS A 77 12.40 0.67 17.00
CA CYS A 77 13.21 -0.02 18.01
C CYS A 77 12.75 0.28 19.45
N SER A 78 12.15 1.44 19.67
CA SER A 78 11.59 1.85 20.97
C SER A 78 10.13 1.43 21.16
N GLY A 79 9.54 0.66 20.22
CA GLY A 79 8.13 0.27 20.25
C GLY A 79 7.15 1.42 20.02
N LYS A 80 7.62 2.55 19.49
CA LYS A 80 6.81 3.74 19.23
C LYS A 80 6.41 3.83 17.76
N HIS A 81 5.37 4.60 17.49
CA HIS A 81 4.93 4.86 16.12
C HIS A 81 5.77 5.97 15.45
N PRO A 82 6.38 5.75 14.28
CA PRO A 82 7.28 6.73 13.64
C PRO A 82 6.70 8.14 13.46
N PHE A 83 5.50 8.26 12.89
CA PHE A 83 4.91 9.58 12.63
C PHE A 83 4.48 10.33 13.90
N ILE A 84 4.09 9.61 14.97
CA ILE A 84 3.77 10.21 16.27
C ILE A 84 5.06 10.75 16.91
N GLU A 85 6.13 9.95 16.89
CA GLU A 85 7.43 10.37 17.42
C GLU A 85 8.03 11.54 16.61
N LEU A 86 7.86 11.54 15.29
CA LEU A 86 8.24 12.66 14.43
C LEU A 86 7.55 13.94 14.88
N ARG A 87 6.22 13.94 14.98
CA ARG A 87 5.45 15.10 15.42
C ARG A 87 5.88 15.59 16.81
N ALA A 88 6.08 14.68 17.75
CA ALA A 88 6.51 15.03 19.11
C ALA A 88 7.88 15.72 19.12
N LYS A 89 8.88 15.17 18.42
CA LYS A 89 10.23 15.75 18.32
C LYS A 89 10.24 17.09 17.59
N LEU A 90 9.43 17.24 16.54
CA LEU A 90 9.28 18.51 15.83
C LEU A 90 8.67 19.57 16.74
N GLN A 91 7.63 19.23 17.50
CA GLN A 91 6.98 20.17 18.43
C GLN A 91 7.94 20.63 19.54
N GLU A 92 8.78 19.73 20.07
CA GLU A 92 9.76 20.04 21.10
C GLU A 92 10.82 21.06 20.62
N GLU A 93 11.30 20.92 19.38
CA GLU A 93 12.36 21.77 18.85
C GLU A 93 11.85 23.03 18.16
N PHE A 94 10.79 22.92 17.35
CA PHE A 94 10.34 23.97 16.44
C PHE A 94 8.97 24.57 16.80
N GLY A 95 8.21 23.94 17.71
CA GLY A 95 6.92 24.44 18.16
C GLY A 95 7.00 25.79 18.89
N THR A 96 5.83 26.35 19.21
CA THR A 96 5.73 27.58 20.00
C THR A 96 6.40 27.41 21.37
N GLY A 97 7.46 28.18 21.64
CA GLY A 97 8.27 28.04 22.86
C GLY A 97 9.26 26.88 22.84
N GLY A 98 9.49 26.26 21.68
CA GLY A 98 10.46 25.18 21.50
C GLY A 98 11.91 25.62 21.68
N LYS A 99 12.81 24.65 21.79
CA LYS A 99 14.24 24.89 22.12
C LYS A 99 15.00 25.59 20.99
N ARG A 100 14.58 25.42 19.73
CA ARG A 100 15.16 26.01 18.51
C ARG A 100 16.68 25.82 18.39
N ARG A 101 17.17 24.62 18.70
CA ARG A 101 18.61 24.31 18.68
C ARG A 101 19.16 24.08 17.27
N TYR A 102 18.28 23.73 16.34
CA TYR A 102 18.62 23.26 15.01
C TYR A 102 18.12 24.22 13.93
N CYS A 103 18.84 24.28 12.82
CA CYS A 103 18.49 25.09 11.65
C CYS A 103 17.49 24.39 10.71
N GLY A 104 17.01 23.20 11.09
CA GLY A 104 16.15 22.38 10.26
C GLY A 104 16.22 20.91 10.65
N VAL A 105 15.81 20.02 9.74
CA VAL A 105 15.63 18.59 10.02
C VAL A 105 16.16 17.74 8.88
N VAL A 106 16.72 16.58 9.19
CA VAL A 106 16.99 15.51 8.22
C VAL A 106 16.30 14.22 8.67
N LEU A 107 15.54 13.65 7.75
CA LEU A 107 14.69 12.48 7.95
C LEU A 107 15.24 11.29 7.15
N ASP A 108 15.26 10.09 7.75
CA ASP A 108 15.47 8.84 7.03
C ASP A 108 14.44 7.76 7.42
N ARG A 109 14.17 6.84 6.48
CA ARG A 109 13.30 5.66 6.64
C ARG A 109 11.81 5.92 6.89
N PHE A 110 11.31 7.14 6.67
CA PHE A 110 9.89 7.46 6.91
C PHE A 110 8.93 7.01 5.80
N ILE A 111 9.41 6.87 4.56
CA ILE A 111 8.61 6.33 3.44
C ILE A 111 8.83 4.82 3.40
N ALA A 112 7.86 4.06 3.91
CA ALA A 112 8.00 2.62 4.15
C ALA A 112 6.87 1.79 3.54
N TYR A 113 5.64 2.31 3.49
CA TYR A 113 4.46 1.52 3.12
C TYR A 113 3.78 2.04 1.86
N SER A 114 3.67 3.37 1.71
CA SER A 114 3.05 3.97 0.53
C SER A 114 3.46 5.41 0.33
N GLU A 115 3.12 5.97 -0.82
CA GLU A 115 3.24 7.39 -1.13
C GLU A 115 2.48 8.30 -0.17
N PHE A 116 1.48 7.76 0.55
CA PHE A 116 0.74 8.53 1.54
C PHE A 116 1.56 8.89 2.77
N ASP A 117 2.66 8.16 3.02
CA ASP A 117 3.63 8.48 4.08
C ASP A 117 4.17 9.92 3.91
N ALA A 118 4.31 10.40 2.67
CA ALA A 118 4.75 11.77 2.40
C ALA A 118 3.78 12.83 2.93
N PHE A 119 2.47 12.58 2.90
CA PHE A 119 1.47 13.51 3.43
C PHE A 119 1.47 13.52 4.97
N TYR A 120 1.71 12.38 5.61
CA TYR A 120 1.87 12.32 7.07
C TYR A 120 3.12 13.06 7.54
N ILE A 121 4.25 12.89 6.83
CA ILE A 121 5.47 13.70 7.05
C ILE A 121 5.15 15.18 6.89
N GLN A 122 4.52 15.57 5.77
CA GLN A 122 4.21 16.97 5.50
C GLN A 122 3.25 17.57 6.54
N SER A 123 2.26 16.81 7.01
CA SER A 123 1.36 17.26 8.06
C SER A 123 2.11 17.56 9.36
N ALA A 124 3.06 16.70 9.75
CA ALA A 124 3.89 16.92 10.93
C ALA A 124 4.82 18.14 10.78
N LEU A 125 5.39 18.36 9.59
CA LEU A 125 6.22 19.53 9.28
C LEU A 125 5.40 20.83 9.29
N ASN A 126 4.21 20.81 8.66
CA ASN A 126 3.30 21.97 8.62
C ASN A 126 2.85 22.41 10.02
N ALA A 127 2.73 21.48 10.98
CA ALA A 127 2.33 21.80 12.35
C ALA A 127 3.33 22.71 13.09
N VAL A 128 4.56 22.82 12.59
CA VAL A 128 5.63 23.66 13.13
C VAL A 128 6.25 24.57 12.06
N ASP A 129 5.49 24.88 11.00
CA ASP A 129 5.87 25.79 9.90
C ASP A 129 7.17 25.43 9.17
N LEU A 130 7.50 24.13 9.07
CA LEU A 130 8.64 23.65 8.28
C LEU A 130 8.27 23.36 6.81
N PRO A 131 9.16 23.64 5.84
CA PRO A 131 8.86 23.53 4.42
C PRO A 131 8.81 22.07 3.93
N VAL A 132 8.36 21.91 2.68
CA VAL A 132 8.41 20.63 1.96
C VAL A 132 9.86 20.12 1.85
N PRO A 133 10.15 18.84 2.18
CA PRO A 133 11.48 18.29 2.12
C PRO A 133 12.13 18.37 0.73
N LEU A 134 13.43 18.64 0.71
CA LEU A 134 14.32 18.29 -0.39
C LEU A 134 14.66 16.79 -0.25
N VAL A 135 14.33 16.02 -1.28
CA VAL A 135 14.40 14.56 -1.26
C VAL A 135 15.60 14.06 -2.06
N PHE A 136 16.46 13.28 -1.42
CA PHE A 136 17.60 12.64 -2.03
C PHE A 136 17.41 11.12 -2.01
N LEU A 137 17.23 10.50 -3.18
CA LEU A 137 17.23 9.05 -3.31
C LEU A 137 18.65 8.57 -3.60
N LEU A 138 19.20 7.78 -2.69
CA LEU A 138 20.47 7.10 -2.86
C LEU A 138 20.24 5.83 -3.68
N ASP A 139 20.42 5.95 -4.98
CA ASP A 139 20.22 4.87 -5.94
C ASP A 139 21.49 4.02 -6.03
N ILE A 140 21.38 2.77 -5.66
CA ILE A 140 22.50 1.83 -5.55
C ILE A 140 22.13 0.56 -6.29
N ASP A 141 23.10 -0.03 -6.98
CA ASP A 141 22.94 -1.33 -7.59
C ASP A 141 22.46 -2.38 -6.56
N THR A 142 21.54 -3.25 -6.98
CA THR A 142 20.88 -4.18 -6.05
C THR A 142 21.85 -5.22 -5.49
N GLU A 143 22.81 -5.68 -6.29
CA GLU A 143 23.83 -6.64 -5.85
C GLU A 143 24.80 -5.97 -4.87
N LEU A 144 25.27 -4.76 -5.19
CA LEU A 144 26.13 -3.98 -4.31
C LEU A 144 25.44 -3.64 -2.99
N ALA A 145 24.16 -3.27 -3.02
CA ALA A 145 23.35 -3.00 -1.84
C ALA A 145 23.24 -4.24 -0.94
N ALA A 146 22.98 -5.41 -1.54
CA ALA A 146 22.93 -6.67 -0.82
C ALA A 146 24.29 -7.04 -0.21
N GLN A 147 25.38 -6.92 -0.96
CA GLN A 147 26.75 -7.15 -0.46
C GLN A 147 27.06 -6.27 0.76
N ARG A 148 26.80 -4.95 0.65
CA ARG A 148 27.01 -3.99 1.75
C ARG A 148 26.11 -4.28 2.95
N ALA A 149 24.88 -4.73 2.73
CA ALA A 149 23.95 -5.11 3.80
C ALA A 149 24.36 -6.41 4.51
N ASN A 150 24.86 -7.40 3.77
CA ASN A 150 25.32 -8.70 4.29
C ASN A 150 26.54 -8.53 5.20
N ASN A 151 27.45 -7.64 4.85
CA ASN A 151 28.64 -7.31 5.65
C ASN A 151 28.29 -6.66 7.01
N GLN A 152 27.03 -6.31 7.27
CA GLN A 152 26.57 -5.70 8.52
C GLN A 152 25.82 -6.67 9.47
N GLU A 153 25.90 -8.00 9.26
CA GLU A 153 25.37 -9.08 10.14
C GLU A 153 23.92 -8.88 10.68
N ARG A 154 23.03 -8.26 9.90
CA ARG A 154 21.65 -7.96 10.34
C ARG A 154 20.58 -8.53 9.39
N ASN A 155 20.79 -9.73 8.84
CA ASN A 155 19.83 -10.34 7.91
C ASN A 155 18.90 -11.34 8.60
N ASN A 156 17.64 -10.91 8.78
CA ASN A 156 16.52 -11.83 8.96
C ASN A 156 15.71 -11.88 7.65
N VAL A 157 15.30 -13.08 7.23
CA VAL A 157 14.56 -13.34 5.97
C VAL A 157 13.24 -12.56 5.86
N ALA A 158 12.60 -12.24 6.99
CA ALA A 158 11.44 -11.33 7.06
C ALA A 158 11.73 -9.92 6.51
N SER A 159 13.00 -9.56 6.31
CA SER A 159 13.44 -8.24 5.82
C SER A 159 13.33 -8.06 4.31
N GLY A 160 13.26 -9.12 3.49
CA GLY A 160 13.25 -9.00 2.02
C GLY A 160 11.94 -8.40 1.48
N PHE A 161 10.79 -8.93 1.91
CA PHE A 161 9.49 -8.39 1.53
C PHE A 161 9.30 -6.94 2.02
N ALA A 162 9.66 -6.66 3.27
CA ALA A 162 9.58 -5.31 3.82
C ALA A 162 10.45 -4.31 3.03
N GLN A 163 11.65 -4.71 2.62
CA GLN A 163 12.52 -3.91 1.77
C GLN A 163 11.94 -3.67 0.37
N ALA A 164 11.28 -4.67 -0.23
CA ALA A 164 10.62 -4.50 -1.53
C ALA A 164 9.44 -3.52 -1.44
N VAL A 165 8.66 -3.59 -0.35
CA VAL A 165 7.58 -2.63 -0.06
C VAL A 165 8.14 -1.22 0.12
N GLU A 166 9.18 -1.06 0.95
CA GLU A 166 9.86 0.22 1.19
C GLU A 166 10.41 0.81 -0.11
N ARG A 167 11.15 0.02 -0.91
CA ARG A 167 11.70 0.40 -2.22
C ARG A 167 10.62 0.99 -3.11
N LYS A 168 9.52 0.25 -3.28
CA LYS A 168 8.40 0.67 -4.12
C LYS A 168 7.82 1.98 -3.61
N ALA A 169 7.52 2.06 -2.32
CA ALA A 169 6.97 3.27 -1.72
C ALA A 169 7.89 4.47 -2.00
N GLN A 170 9.21 4.31 -1.85
CA GLN A 170 10.19 5.36 -2.11
C GLN A 170 10.25 5.79 -3.59
N ILE A 171 10.23 4.85 -4.53
CA ILE A 171 10.24 5.15 -5.97
C ILE A 171 8.95 5.87 -6.40
N VAL A 172 7.79 5.34 -5.99
CA VAL A 172 6.47 5.95 -6.29
C VAL A 172 6.39 7.33 -5.66
N THR A 173 6.79 7.48 -4.40
CA THR A 173 6.79 8.78 -3.71
C THR A 173 7.70 9.79 -4.41
N SER A 174 8.91 9.38 -4.76
CA SER A 174 9.88 10.24 -5.43
C SER A 174 9.35 10.76 -6.77
N SER A 175 8.79 9.87 -7.58
CA SER A 175 8.30 10.18 -8.94
C SER A 175 6.96 10.93 -8.96
N THR A 176 6.01 10.55 -8.10
CA THR A 176 4.63 11.09 -8.15
C THR A 176 4.39 12.26 -7.20
N VAL A 177 5.17 12.36 -6.10
CA VAL A 177 4.97 13.40 -5.07
C VAL A 177 6.01 14.50 -5.19
N TYR A 178 7.31 14.16 -5.18
CA TYR A 178 8.38 15.15 -5.02
C TYR A 178 9.00 15.63 -6.34
N ALA A 179 9.10 14.78 -7.37
CA ALA A 179 9.62 15.18 -8.67
C ALA A 179 8.78 16.26 -9.37
N PRO A 180 7.43 16.21 -9.39
CA PRO A 180 6.61 17.22 -10.07
C PRO A 180 6.74 18.63 -9.50
N ILE A 181 7.24 18.76 -8.28
CA ILE A 181 7.44 20.03 -7.58
C ILE A 181 8.94 20.38 -7.45
N ALA A 182 9.79 19.76 -8.27
CA ALA A 182 11.24 19.97 -8.34
C ALA A 182 12.02 19.71 -7.03
N ARG A 183 11.44 18.93 -6.10
CA ARG A 183 12.03 18.61 -4.78
C ARG A 183 12.87 17.34 -4.76
N PHE A 184 12.88 16.57 -5.83
CA PHE A 184 13.56 15.28 -5.91
C PHE A 184 14.93 15.38 -6.59
N ARG A 185 15.91 14.66 -6.05
CA ARG A 185 17.25 14.44 -6.63
C ARG A 185 17.63 12.97 -6.48
N ASN A 186 18.12 12.38 -7.56
CA ASN A 186 18.70 11.03 -7.54
C ASN A 186 20.23 11.18 -7.40
N ILE A 187 20.83 10.46 -6.46
CA ILE A 187 22.27 10.37 -6.24
C ILE A 187 22.69 8.91 -6.49
N CYS A 188 23.45 8.69 -7.55
CA CYS A 188 23.94 7.35 -7.88
C CYS A 188 25.11 6.97 -6.96
N VAL A 189 24.97 5.84 -6.25
CA VAL A 189 25.94 5.27 -5.32
C VAL A 189 26.60 4.06 -5.98
N THR A 190 27.86 4.24 -6.37
CA THR A 190 28.71 3.21 -6.97
C THR A 190 29.60 2.55 -5.91
N GLU A 191 30.32 1.49 -6.32
CA GLU A 191 31.19 0.72 -5.42
C GLU A 191 32.30 1.59 -4.80
N ASP A 192 32.89 2.47 -5.60
CA ASP A 192 33.97 3.40 -5.25
C ASP A 192 33.51 4.62 -4.44
N LYS A 193 32.22 4.96 -4.48
CA LYS A 193 31.68 6.09 -3.70
C LYS A 193 31.56 5.74 -2.22
N CYS A 194 32.36 6.43 -1.40
CA CYS A 194 32.22 6.41 0.05
C CYS A 194 31.11 7.37 0.52
N VAL A 195 30.69 7.25 1.79
CA VAL A 195 29.65 8.10 2.39
C VAL A 195 29.97 9.60 2.26
N GLN A 196 31.24 9.98 2.42
CA GLN A 196 31.65 11.39 2.33
C GLN A 196 31.47 11.95 0.91
N MET A 197 31.80 11.18 -0.13
CA MET A 197 31.60 11.58 -1.52
C MET A 197 30.13 11.81 -1.84
N VAL A 198 29.24 10.94 -1.33
CA VAL A 198 27.78 11.11 -1.46
C VAL A 198 27.30 12.38 -0.75
N VAL A 199 27.81 12.65 0.47
CA VAL A 199 27.50 13.87 1.22
C VAL A 199 27.98 15.11 0.47
N ASP A 200 29.17 15.08 -0.14
CA ASP A 200 29.72 16.20 -0.88
C ASP A 200 28.92 16.48 -2.17
N GLU A 201 28.44 15.45 -2.86
CA GLU A 201 27.54 15.58 -4.02
C GLU A 201 26.19 16.21 -3.61
N ILE A 202 25.62 15.78 -2.47
CA ILE A 202 24.42 16.41 -1.91
C ILE A 202 24.70 17.86 -1.52
N THR A 203 25.84 18.14 -0.89
CA THR A 203 26.23 19.52 -0.54
C THR A 203 26.37 20.40 -1.77
N ALA A 204 27.02 19.92 -2.82
CA ALA A 204 27.14 20.66 -4.08
C ALA A 204 25.76 20.94 -4.70
N THR A 205 24.87 19.94 -4.65
CA THR A 205 23.49 20.08 -5.13
C THR A 205 22.71 21.14 -4.34
N VAL A 206 22.84 21.14 -3.01
CA VAL A 206 22.20 22.12 -2.12
C VAL A 206 22.76 23.52 -2.36
N ALA A 207 24.07 23.65 -2.53
CA ALA A 207 24.72 24.94 -2.79
C ALA A 207 24.30 25.56 -4.15
N ALA A 208 23.92 24.73 -5.11
CA ALA A 208 23.42 25.17 -6.41
C ALA A 208 21.93 25.61 -6.38
N ILE A 209 21.23 25.45 -5.26
CA ILE A 209 19.82 25.83 -5.12
C ILE A 209 19.70 27.24 -4.56
N GLU A 210 18.96 28.10 -5.28
CA GLU A 210 18.54 29.41 -4.76
C GLU A 210 17.31 29.26 -3.87
N PHE A 211 17.48 29.40 -2.55
CA PHE A 211 16.40 29.36 -1.58
C PHE A 211 15.58 30.67 -1.57
N THR A 212 14.66 30.83 -2.53
CA THR A 212 13.75 31.98 -2.59
C THR A 212 12.54 31.80 -1.66
N PRO A 213 11.75 32.86 -1.34
CA PRO A 213 10.50 32.71 -0.60
C PRO A 213 9.50 31.74 -1.25
N GLU A 214 9.52 31.60 -2.58
CA GLU A 214 8.71 30.63 -3.32
C GLU A 214 9.11 29.18 -2.98
N TRP A 215 10.38 28.95 -2.63
CA TRP A 215 10.82 27.64 -2.12
C TRP A 215 10.18 27.30 -0.76
N ALA A 216 9.89 28.27 0.09
CA ALA A 216 9.16 28.00 1.34
C ALA A 216 7.68 27.72 1.08
N GLY A 217 7.10 28.30 0.02
CA GLY A 217 5.69 28.17 -0.34
C GLY A 217 5.29 26.90 -1.10
N ALA A 218 6.23 26.02 -1.43
CA ALA A 218 5.95 24.77 -2.14
C ALA A 218 4.92 23.90 -1.39
N ARG A 219 4.07 23.19 -2.14
CA ARG A 219 3.07 22.26 -1.58
C ARG A 219 3.12 20.94 -2.31
N LEU A 220 2.84 19.86 -1.59
CA LEU A 220 2.68 18.54 -2.23
C LEU A 220 1.55 18.59 -3.27
N PRO A 221 1.75 17.95 -4.44
CA PRO A 221 0.80 18.04 -5.55
C PRO A 221 -0.55 17.43 -5.18
N HIS A 222 -1.64 18.09 -5.60
CA HIS A 222 -3.01 17.61 -5.36
C HIS A 222 -3.29 16.29 -6.10
N SER A 223 -2.71 16.10 -7.29
CA SER A 223 -2.82 14.87 -8.08
C SER A 223 -2.32 13.63 -7.33
N ALA A 224 -1.29 13.77 -6.49
CA ALA A 224 -0.76 12.65 -5.71
C ALA A 224 -1.67 12.22 -4.53
N ARG A 225 -2.69 13.02 -4.17
CA ARG A 225 -3.64 12.66 -3.11
C ARG A 225 -4.69 11.64 -3.56
N ARG A 226 -4.84 11.46 -4.88
CA ARG A 226 -5.88 10.62 -5.50
C ARG A 226 -7.30 10.96 -5.00
N GLU A 227 -7.53 12.23 -4.69
CA GLU A 227 -8.85 12.73 -4.34
C GLU A 227 -9.74 12.75 -5.59
N SER A 228 -10.97 12.25 -5.46
CA SER A 228 -12.06 12.47 -6.40
C SER A 228 -13.06 13.48 -5.82
N TYR A 229 -14.03 13.93 -6.62
CA TYR A 229 -15.06 14.87 -6.17
C TYR A 229 -15.66 14.45 -4.82
N GLY A 230 -15.82 15.39 -3.89
CA GLY A 230 -16.41 15.15 -2.56
C GLY A 230 -15.58 14.28 -1.59
N THR A 231 -14.39 13.84 -1.99
CA THR A 231 -13.45 13.09 -1.13
C THR A 231 -12.28 13.97 -0.69
N ARG A 232 -11.81 13.76 0.55
CA ARG A 232 -10.65 14.48 1.10
C ARG A 232 -9.76 13.55 1.91
N LEU A 233 -8.46 13.52 1.60
CA LEU A 233 -7.47 12.71 2.31
C LEU A 233 -7.35 13.17 3.77
N VAL A 234 -7.35 12.21 4.69
CA VAL A 234 -6.98 12.45 6.10
C VAL A 234 -5.46 12.50 6.18
N GLN A 235 -4.91 13.71 6.37
CA GLN A 235 -3.46 13.95 6.41
C GLN A 235 -2.87 13.83 7.82
N ASP A 236 -3.69 13.86 8.85
CA ASP A 236 -3.26 13.69 10.23
C ASP A 236 -3.16 12.20 10.56
N TYR A 237 -1.94 11.75 10.86
CA TYR A 237 -1.66 10.33 11.07
C TYR A 237 -2.36 9.76 12.31
N GLU A 238 -2.47 10.56 13.38
CA GLU A 238 -3.13 10.13 14.62
C GLU A 238 -4.63 9.93 14.40
N THR A 239 -5.26 10.82 13.62
CA THR A 239 -6.66 10.67 13.18
C THR A 239 -6.84 9.42 12.33
N PHE A 240 -5.94 9.15 11.38
CA PHE A 240 -5.97 7.90 10.61
C PHE A 240 -5.88 6.66 11.53
N MET A 241 -4.97 6.67 12.50
CA MET A 241 -4.82 5.58 13.46
C MET A 241 -6.03 5.40 14.39
N GLU A 242 -6.65 6.49 14.84
CA GLU A 242 -7.92 6.47 15.60
C GLU A 242 -8.99 5.74 14.77
N LEU A 243 -9.24 6.22 13.55
CA LEU A 243 -10.24 5.67 12.65
C LEU A 243 -9.98 4.20 12.30
N ALA A 244 -8.72 3.83 12.01
CA ALA A 244 -8.33 2.45 11.70
C ALA A 244 -8.54 1.52 12.90
N ASN A 245 -8.21 1.99 14.12
CA ASN A 245 -8.47 1.23 15.33
C ASN A 245 -9.97 1.04 15.58
N ASP A 246 -10.79 2.07 15.39
CA ASP A 246 -12.23 2.01 15.58
C ASP A 246 -12.90 1.03 14.61
N VAL A 247 -12.44 0.96 13.35
CA VAL A 247 -12.85 -0.08 12.39
C VAL A 247 -12.58 -1.48 12.93
N HIS A 248 -11.38 -1.72 13.47
CA HIS A 248 -11.02 -3.04 14.00
C HIS A 248 -11.74 -3.38 15.31
N LEU A 249 -11.98 -2.40 16.17
CA LEU A 249 -12.78 -2.57 17.38
C LEU A 249 -14.23 -2.94 17.04
N ALA A 250 -14.84 -2.29 16.04
CA ALA A 250 -16.21 -2.56 15.60
C ALA A 250 -16.42 -4.01 15.13
N VAL A 251 -15.39 -4.64 14.56
CA VAL A 251 -15.45 -6.05 14.13
C VAL A 251 -14.92 -7.04 15.19
N GLY A 252 -14.62 -6.55 16.39
CA GLY A 252 -14.10 -7.35 17.51
C GLY A 252 -12.66 -7.84 17.32
N ASN A 253 -11.86 -7.18 16.47
CA ASN A 253 -10.46 -7.50 16.24
C ASN A 253 -9.55 -6.80 17.26
N VAL A 254 -9.56 -7.27 18.50
CA VAL A 254 -8.82 -6.62 19.61
C VAL A 254 -7.35 -7.08 19.68
N HIS A 255 -7.03 -8.30 19.25
CA HIS A 255 -5.69 -8.89 19.41
C HIS A 255 -5.04 -9.35 18.10
N GLY A 256 -5.72 -9.19 16.96
CA GLY A 256 -5.21 -9.61 15.65
C GLY A 256 -4.43 -8.52 14.91
N ARG A 257 -4.01 -8.85 13.69
CA ARG A 257 -3.37 -7.92 12.75
C ARG A 257 -4.33 -6.76 12.42
N ARG A 258 -3.87 -5.51 12.54
CA ARG A 258 -4.67 -4.28 12.33
C ARG A 258 -4.14 -3.36 11.22
N ASP A 259 -3.20 -3.85 10.45
CA ASP A 259 -2.54 -3.15 9.33
C ASP A 259 -3.20 -3.47 7.98
N SER A 260 -4.40 -4.06 7.98
CA SER A 260 -5.12 -4.43 6.78
C SER A 260 -6.62 -4.26 6.97
N ALA A 261 -7.31 -3.84 5.92
CA ALA A 261 -8.75 -3.66 5.95
C ALA A 261 -9.43 -5.02 6.26
N PRO A 262 -10.47 -5.06 7.11
CA PRO A 262 -11.25 -6.27 7.38
C PRO A 262 -12.18 -6.63 6.20
N LEU A 263 -11.63 -6.69 4.99
CA LEU A 263 -12.33 -7.02 3.76
C LEU A 263 -12.07 -8.48 3.37
N SER A 264 -13.08 -9.10 2.77
CA SER A 264 -12.92 -10.38 2.08
C SER A 264 -12.16 -10.17 0.78
N SER A 265 -11.37 -11.13 0.33
CA SER A 265 -10.67 -11.11 -0.95
C SER A 265 -10.98 -12.40 -1.71
N VAL A 266 -11.17 -12.25 -3.02
CA VAL A 266 -11.51 -13.36 -3.91
C VAL A 266 -10.47 -14.47 -3.79
N GLY A 267 -10.91 -15.67 -3.40
CA GLY A 267 -10.01 -16.78 -3.11
C GLY A 267 -9.88 -17.82 -4.22
N ALA A 268 -10.78 -17.80 -5.21
CA ALA A 268 -10.86 -18.79 -6.28
C ALA A 268 -11.32 -18.20 -7.63
N TYR A 269 -11.01 -18.92 -8.71
CA TYR A 269 -11.51 -18.69 -10.06
C TYR A 269 -12.53 -19.75 -10.41
N LEU A 270 -13.62 -19.35 -11.07
CA LEU A 270 -14.62 -20.30 -11.55
C LEU A 270 -14.10 -20.97 -12.83
N SER A 271 -14.06 -22.30 -12.82
CA SER A 271 -13.65 -23.13 -13.95
C SER A 271 -14.68 -24.21 -14.26
N LYS A 272 -14.49 -24.90 -15.38
CA LYS A 272 -15.34 -26.02 -15.80
C LYS A 272 -15.41 -27.16 -14.77
N GLU A 273 -14.37 -27.36 -13.96
CA GLU A 273 -14.36 -28.34 -12.87
C GLU A 273 -15.53 -28.20 -11.90
N TYR A 274 -15.98 -26.97 -11.63
CA TYR A 274 -17.10 -26.71 -10.71
C TYR A 274 -18.42 -27.35 -11.18
N PHE A 275 -18.56 -27.57 -12.49
CA PHE A 275 -19.73 -28.17 -13.11
C PHE A 275 -19.57 -29.68 -13.37
N SER A 276 -18.38 -30.24 -13.11
CA SER A 276 -18.09 -31.65 -13.34
C SER A 276 -18.81 -32.56 -12.33
N PHE A 277 -19.38 -33.67 -12.83
CA PHE A 277 -19.96 -34.71 -11.98
C PHE A 277 -18.93 -35.41 -11.08
N ALA A 278 -17.65 -35.43 -11.49
CA ALA A 278 -16.57 -36.01 -10.71
C ALA A 278 -16.23 -35.19 -9.45
N ARG A 279 -16.61 -33.91 -9.40
CA ARG A 279 -16.32 -32.97 -8.31
C ARG A 279 -17.59 -32.54 -7.58
N LYS A 280 -18.24 -33.51 -6.93
CA LYS A 280 -19.49 -33.31 -6.17
C LYS A 280 -19.34 -32.23 -5.09
N ASP A 281 -18.16 -32.14 -4.47
CA ASP A 281 -17.80 -31.12 -3.50
C ASP A 281 -17.95 -29.71 -4.09
N LEU A 282 -17.28 -29.43 -5.21
CA LEU A 282 -17.33 -28.12 -5.87
C LEU A 282 -18.72 -27.81 -6.41
N ARG A 283 -19.35 -28.79 -7.05
CA ARG A 283 -20.69 -28.63 -7.63
C ARG A 283 -21.75 -28.31 -6.59
N SER A 284 -21.65 -28.89 -5.39
CA SER A 284 -22.60 -28.61 -4.30
C SER A 284 -22.56 -27.14 -3.86
N LEU A 285 -21.37 -26.50 -3.92
CA LEU A 285 -21.21 -25.08 -3.55
C LEU A 285 -21.98 -24.15 -4.48
N LEU A 286 -22.12 -24.51 -5.76
CA LEU A 286 -22.81 -23.68 -6.75
C LEU A 286 -24.27 -23.45 -6.37
N SER A 287 -24.92 -24.44 -5.75
CA SER A 287 -26.36 -24.41 -5.46
C SER A 287 -26.81 -23.31 -4.49
N THR A 288 -25.89 -22.65 -3.79
CA THR A 288 -26.19 -21.55 -2.85
C THR A 288 -25.53 -20.23 -3.26
N MET A 289 -24.99 -20.15 -4.48
CA MET A 289 -24.30 -18.96 -4.94
C MET A 289 -25.25 -17.91 -5.49
N SER A 290 -25.01 -16.67 -5.08
CA SER A 290 -25.54 -15.47 -5.71
C SER A 290 -24.49 -14.87 -6.62
N VAL A 291 -24.91 -14.28 -7.73
CA VAL A 291 -24.04 -13.76 -8.79
C VAL A 291 -24.30 -12.28 -8.99
N THR A 292 -23.24 -11.50 -9.16
CA THR A 292 -23.30 -10.07 -9.48
C THR A 292 -22.25 -9.68 -10.52
N LEU A 293 -22.43 -8.51 -11.12
CA LEU A 293 -21.45 -7.88 -11.99
C LEU A 293 -20.26 -7.36 -11.17
N LYS A 294 -19.05 -7.63 -11.65
CA LYS A 294 -17.87 -6.93 -11.15
C LYS A 294 -17.67 -5.67 -11.97
N ALA A 295 -17.83 -4.50 -11.34
CA ALA A 295 -17.43 -3.27 -11.99
C ALA A 295 -15.90 -3.18 -12.02
N ASP A 296 -15.34 -2.34 -12.88
CA ASP A 296 -13.92 -1.99 -12.85
C ASP A 296 -13.72 -0.76 -11.96
N GLY A 297 -14.01 -0.93 -10.66
CA GLY A 297 -13.85 0.11 -9.65
C GLY A 297 -12.75 -0.23 -8.64
N GLU A 298 -12.40 0.76 -7.82
CA GLU A 298 -11.49 0.56 -6.69
C GLU A 298 -12.28 0.00 -5.50
N ARG A 299 -11.75 -1.02 -4.82
CA ARG A 299 -12.42 -1.57 -3.64
C ARG A 299 -12.16 -0.71 -2.42
N MET A 300 -13.24 -0.32 -1.74
CA MET A 300 -13.21 0.58 -0.59
C MET A 300 -14.11 0.07 0.52
N LEU A 301 -13.62 0.09 1.75
CA LEU A 301 -14.41 -0.07 2.96
C LEU A 301 -15.04 1.29 3.31
N LEU A 302 -16.36 1.38 3.22
CA LEU A 302 -17.12 2.55 3.64
C LEU A 302 -17.49 2.42 5.11
N VAL A 303 -17.19 3.45 5.89
CA VAL A 303 -17.43 3.52 7.33
C VAL A 303 -18.33 4.72 7.60
N LYS A 304 -19.42 4.49 8.33
CA LYS A 304 -20.15 5.59 8.96
C LYS A 304 -19.71 5.70 10.41
N HIS A 305 -18.98 6.78 10.69
CA HIS A 305 -18.39 7.11 11.98
C HIS A 305 -19.17 8.23 12.66
N ARG A 306 -19.43 8.12 13.96
CA ARG A 306 -20.22 9.11 14.73
C ARG A 306 -19.59 10.50 14.76
N LYS A 307 -18.28 10.56 15.04
CA LYS A 307 -17.49 11.82 15.11
C LYS A 307 -17.15 12.41 13.74
N TYR A 308 -16.69 11.59 12.79
CA TYR A 308 -16.10 12.06 11.54
C TYR A 308 -17.03 11.95 10.31
N GLY A 309 -18.22 11.35 10.45
CA GLY A 309 -19.15 11.16 9.34
C GLY A 309 -18.77 9.96 8.47
N PHE A 310 -18.78 10.12 7.15
CA PHE A 310 -18.48 9.05 6.21
C PHE A 310 -16.98 9.01 5.91
N ILE A 311 -16.35 7.86 6.14
CA ILE A 311 -14.93 7.60 5.89
C ILE A 311 -14.78 6.45 4.90
N GLY A 312 -13.88 6.59 3.93
CA GLY A 312 -13.51 5.56 2.97
C GLY A 312 -12.10 5.07 3.20
N PHE A 313 -11.92 3.76 3.37
CA PHE A 313 -10.62 3.11 3.42
C PHE A 313 -10.39 2.25 2.18
N PRO A 314 -9.38 2.54 1.35
CA PRO A 314 -8.99 1.63 0.28
C PRO A 314 -8.58 0.25 0.83
N ALA A 315 -8.69 -0.78 -0.01
CA ALA A 315 -8.36 -2.15 0.41
C ALA A 315 -6.91 -2.33 0.93
N ALA A 316 -5.97 -1.50 0.45
CA ALA A 316 -4.59 -1.48 0.94
C ALA A 316 -4.45 -1.01 2.39
N PHE A 317 -5.43 -0.24 2.90
CA PHE A 317 -5.52 0.23 4.29
C PHE A 317 -4.32 1.05 4.79
N THR A 318 -3.67 1.80 3.90
CA THR A 318 -2.54 2.69 4.22
C THR A 318 -2.94 4.14 4.49
N HIS A 319 -4.17 4.50 4.12
CA HIS A 319 -4.74 5.84 4.26
C HIS A 319 -6.26 5.77 4.25
N CYS A 320 -6.91 6.91 4.50
CA CYS A 320 -8.36 7.03 4.40
C CYS A 320 -8.80 8.41 3.92
N TYR A 321 -10.04 8.48 3.44
CA TYR A 321 -10.67 9.69 2.94
C TYR A 321 -11.91 10.02 3.75
N VAL A 322 -12.12 11.31 4.04
CA VAL A 322 -13.41 11.84 4.43
C VAL A 322 -14.27 11.97 3.19
N LEU A 323 -15.48 11.41 3.23
CA LEU A 323 -16.43 11.36 2.12
C LEU A 323 -17.67 12.25 2.37
N ASN A 324 -17.67 13.09 3.41
CA ASN A 324 -18.86 13.86 3.79
C ASN A 324 -19.41 14.74 2.66
N GLY A 325 -18.56 15.30 1.80
CA GLY A 325 -19.00 16.10 0.65
C GLY A 325 -19.71 15.28 -0.43
N LEU A 326 -19.49 13.95 -0.48
CA LEU A 326 -20.26 13.05 -1.33
C LEU A 326 -21.64 12.73 -0.76
N PHE A 327 -21.76 12.68 0.56
CA PHE A 327 -22.99 12.32 1.25
C PHE A 327 -23.80 13.55 1.71
N GLU A 328 -23.51 14.73 1.18
CA GLU A 328 -24.28 15.94 1.48
C GLU A 328 -25.74 15.75 1.01
N GLY A 329 -26.69 15.88 1.94
CA GLY A 329 -28.11 15.60 1.67
C GLY A 329 -28.48 14.12 1.63
N VAL A 330 -27.56 13.19 1.92
CA VAL A 330 -27.84 11.75 1.99
C VAL A 330 -28.03 11.33 3.46
N GLU A 331 -29.26 10.97 3.82
CA GLU A 331 -29.57 10.49 5.17
C GLU A 331 -29.53 8.95 5.24
N MET A 332 -28.50 8.41 5.90
CA MET A 332 -28.38 6.98 6.18
C MET A 332 -28.61 6.70 7.67
N GLY A 333 -29.88 6.67 8.07
CA GLY A 333 -30.31 6.40 9.45
C GLY A 333 -30.28 4.91 9.82
N ARG A 334 -30.46 4.62 11.12
CA ARG A 334 -30.52 3.25 11.63
C ARG A 334 -31.75 2.51 11.07
N PRO A 335 -31.59 1.33 10.46
CA PRO A 335 -32.71 0.53 9.96
C PRO A 335 -33.58 -0.06 11.08
N SER A 336 -34.83 -0.37 10.75
CA SER A 336 -35.63 -1.35 11.51
C SER A 336 -35.05 -2.74 11.29
N LEU A 337 -34.30 -3.26 12.27
CA LEU A 337 -33.64 -4.56 12.13
C LEU A 337 -34.62 -5.74 12.36
N PRO A 338 -34.50 -6.85 11.61
CA PRO A 338 -35.38 -8.01 11.75
C PRO A 338 -35.33 -8.68 13.13
N ASP A 339 -36.40 -9.36 13.55
CA ASP A 339 -36.53 -9.96 14.90
C ASP A 339 -35.41 -10.94 15.29
N PHE A 340 -34.85 -11.68 14.32
CA PHE A 340 -33.75 -12.63 14.58
C PHE A 340 -32.46 -11.93 15.07
N THR A 341 -32.40 -10.60 14.97
CA THR A 341 -31.25 -9.80 15.36
C THR A 341 -31.33 -9.24 16.78
N LYS A 342 -32.53 -9.22 17.41
CA LYS A 342 -32.79 -8.52 18.67
C LYS A 342 -31.86 -8.96 19.82
N LYS A 343 -31.59 -10.27 19.94
CA LYS A 343 -30.66 -10.81 20.96
C LYS A 343 -29.19 -10.46 20.73
N SER A 344 -28.78 -10.17 19.49
CA SER A 344 -27.39 -9.84 19.14
C SER A 344 -27.08 -8.35 19.27
N VAL A 345 -28.09 -7.50 19.17
CA VAL A 345 -27.95 -6.03 19.20
C VAL A 345 -28.00 -5.48 20.65
N GLU A 346 -28.69 -6.15 21.57
CA GLU A 346 -28.80 -5.72 22.98
C GLU A 346 -27.46 -5.72 23.76
N THR A 347 -26.40 -6.32 23.21
CA THR A 347 -25.05 -6.36 23.80
C THR A 347 -24.03 -5.50 23.06
N SER A 348 -24.39 -4.84 21.95
CA SER A 348 -23.44 -4.02 21.20
C SER A 348 -23.25 -2.67 21.91
N HIS A 349 -22.07 -2.47 22.48
CA HIS A 349 -21.62 -1.17 23.00
C HIS A 349 -21.83 -0.06 21.96
N GLU A 350 -22.11 1.16 22.43
CA GLU A 350 -22.11 2.40 21.65
C GLU A 350 -20.73 2.71 21.07
N GLY A 351 -20.29 1.92 20.09
CA GLY A 351 -19.02 2.10 19.41
C GLY A 351 -19.00 3.36 18.54
N ALA A 352 -17.80 3.82 18.20
CA ALA A 352 -17.60 5.00 17.35
C ALA A 352 -18.10 4.79 15.90
N VAL A 353 -18.23 3.52 15.48
CA VAL A 353 -18.68 3.10 14.14
C VAL A 353 -20.12 2.63 14.18
N GLU A 354 -20.94 3.14 13.25
CA GLU A 354 -22.35 2.77 13.08
C GLU A 354 -22.51 1.64 12.07
N PHE A 355 -21.78 1.68 10.95
CA PHE A 355 -21.70 0.60 9.98
C PHE A 355 -20.36 0.56 9.23
N LEU A 356 -20.09 -0.61 8.65
CA LEU A 356 -18.96 -0.95 7.78
C LEU A 356 -19.51 -1.69 6.55
N LEU A 357 -19.50 -1.03 5.39
CA LEU A 357 -19.95 -1.58 4.11
C LEU A 357 -18.75 -1.92 3.23
N ASP A 358 -18.81 -3.09 2.60
CA ASP A 358 -17.86 -3.53 1.58
C ASP A 358 -18.32 -2.98 0.24
N THR A 359 -17.56 -2.05 -0.33
CA THR A 359 -17.98 -1.28 -1.50
C THR A 359 -16.93 -1.27 -2.61
N GLU A 360 -17.38 -0.99 -3.82
CA GLU A 360 -16.55 -0.70 -4.98
C GLU A 360 -16.90 0.71 -5.46
N ILE A 361 -15.91 1.61 -5.49
CA ILE A 361 -16.08 2.99 -5.97
C ILE A 361 -15.77 3.04 -7.46
N VAL A 362 -16.72 3.54 -8.25
CA VAL A 362 -16.56 3.77 -9.69
C VAL A 362 -16.69 5.26 -9.94
N VAL A 363 -15.71 5.85 -10.62
CA VAL A 363 -15.70 7.28 -10.94
C VAL A 363 -16.05 7.46 -12.41
N ARG A 364 -17.12 8.19 -12.72
CA ARG A 364 -17.47 8.61 -14.09
C ARG A 364 -17.65 10.10 -14.14
N ASP A 365 -17.05 10.74 -15.14
CA ASP A 365 -17.10 12.20 -15.29
C ASP A 365 -16.76 12.95 -13.99
N SER A 366 -15.72 12.45 -13.29
CA SER A 366 -15.25 12.90 -11.98
C SER A 366 -16.23 12.73 -10.82
N ARG A 367 -17.38 12.08 -11.01
CA ARG A 367 -18.37 11.78 -9.97
C ARG A 367 -18.26 10.32 -9.51
N PRO A 368 -17.91 10.07 -8.24
CA PRO A 368 -17.87 8.73 -7.70
C PRO A 368 -19.26 8.20 -7.32
N THR A 369 -19.49 6.92 -7.58
CA THR A 369 -20.60 6.13 -7.05
C THR A 369 -20.06 4.92 -6.32
N LEU A 370 -20.52 4.69 -5.08
CA LEU A 370 -20.17 3.55 -4.24
C LEU A 370 -21.18 2.42 -4.44
N PHE A 371 -20.72 1.31 -4.98
CA PHE A 371 -21.51 0.10 -5.15
C PHE A 371 -21.33 -0.82 -3.96
N VAL A 372 -22.35 -0.95 -3.12
CA VAL A 372 -22.35 -1.82 -1.94
C VAL A 372 -22.49 -3.27 -2.36
N MET A 373 -21.55 -4.10 -1.93
CA MET A 373 -21.51 -5.53 -2.24
C MET A 373 -21.97 -6.38 -1.04
N ASP A 374 -21.62 -5.95 0.17
CA ASP A 374 -21.94 -6.64 1.42
C ASP A 374 -21.76 -5.68 2.62
N PHE A 375 -22.09 -6.15 3.83
CA PHE A 375 -21.70 -5.48 5.07
C PHE A 375 -20.83 -6.38 5.94
N ILE A 376 -19.90 -5.74 6.64
CA ILE A 376 -19.05 -6.37 7.66
C ILE A 376 -19.64 -6.15 9.05
N TYR A 377 -20.16 -4.95 9.28
CA TYR A 377 -20.82 -4.52 10.50
C TYR A 377 -21.96 -3.57 10.13
N PHE A 378 -23.15 -3.75 10.71
CA PHE A 378 -24.32 -2.93 10.35
C PHE A 378 -25.20 -2.72 11.57
N TRP A 379 -25.02 -1.61 12.30
CA TRP A 379 -25.76 -1.25 13.52
C TRP A 379 -25.89 -2.39 14.55
N GLY A 380 -24.77 -3.03 14.86
CA GLY A 380 -24.70 -4.14 15.81
C GLY A 380 -24.73 -5.52 15.16
N LEU A 381 -25.09 -5.62 13.87
CA LEU A 381 -25.02 -6.89 13.14
C LEU A 381 -23.60 -7.16 12.67
N GLU A 382 -22.99 -8.24 13.15
CA GLU A 382 -21.68 -8.69 12.68
C GLU A 382 -21.82 -9.63 11.48
N GLY A 383 -21.29 -9.25 10.32
CA GLY A 383 -21.36 -10.04 9.09
C GLY A 383 -20.68 -11.42 9.19
N LYS A 384 -19.72 -11.58 10.11
CA LYS A 384 -19.08 -12.88 10.43
C LYS A 384 -20.00 -13.86 11.18
N ARG A 385 -21.17 -13.42 11.66
CA ARG A 385 -22.16 -14.23 12.37
C ARG A 385 -23.45 -14.48 11.57
N VAL A 386 -23.65 -13.75 10.47
CA VAL A 386 -24.87 -13.79 9.65
C VAL A 386 -24.52 -14.38 8.29
N ARG A 387 -25.39 -15.20 7.69
CA ARG A 387 -25.14 -15.76 6.33
C ARG A 387 -25.42 -14.74 5.24
N PHE A 388 -24.77 -14.88 4.08
CA PHE A 388 -24.85 -13.87 3.00
C PHE A 388 -26.27 -13.59 2.54
N GLY A 389 -27.12 -14.60 2.33
CA GLY A 389 -28.51 -14.38 1.91
C GLY A 389 -29.31 -13.53 2.90
N GLN A 390 -29.07 -13.70 4.20
CA GLN A 390 -29.66 -12.86 5.25
C GLN A 390 -29.07 -11.45 5.25
N ARG A 391 -27.75 -11.31 5.04
CA ARG A 391 -27.10 -10.00 4.92
C ARG A 391 -27.64 -9.21 3.73
N LEU A 392 -27.76 -9.87 2.59
CA LEU A 392 -28.30 -9.31 1.36
C LEU A 392 -29.76 -8.88 1.52
N ALA A 393 -30.60 -9.69 2.18
CA ALA A 393 -31.99 -9.31 2.48
C ALA A 393 -32.06 -8.02 3.32
N VAL A 394 -31.26 -7.92 4.39
CA VAL A 394 -31.17 -6.71 5.23
C VAL A 394 -30.75 -5.50 4.39
N LEU A 395 -29.77 -5.65 3.51
CA LEU A 395 -29.33 -4.57 2.62
C LEU A 395 -30.42 -4.18 1.62
N ARG A 396 -31.11 -5.14 0.99
CA ARG A 396 -32.19 -4.86 0.05
C ARG A 396 -33.33 -4.08 0.72
N ASP A 397 -33.76 -4.52 1.89
CA ASP A 397 -34.81 -3.84 2.65
C ASP A 397 -34.38 -2.41 3.01
N TYR A 398 -33.13 -2.23 3.44
CA TYR A 398 -32.60 -0.92 3.78
C TYR A 398 -32.51 0.02 2.57
N PHE A 399 -31.95 -0.44 1.46
CA PHE A 399 -31.77 0.37 0.27
C PHE A 399 -33.07 0.65 -0.48
N THR A 400 -34.11 -0.18 -0.31
CA THR A 400 -35.46 0.11 -0.83
C THR A 400 -36.09 1.33 -0.14
N GLY A 401 -35.73 1.58 1.12
CA GLY A 401 -36.21 2.72 1.89
C GLY A 401 -35.40 4.01 1.74
N LEU A 402 -34.27 4.00 1.02
CA LEU A 402 -33.43 5.19 0.79
C LEU A 402 -34.01 6.04 -0.35
N GLU A 403 -34.10 7.36 -0.14
CA GLU A 403 -34.60 8.30 -1.15
C GLU A 403 -33.71 8.35 -2.42
N SER A 404 -34.31 8.70 -3.57
CA SER A 404 -33.66 8.71 -4.89
C SER A 404 -32.43 9.63 -5.01
N ALA A 405 -32.18 10.54 -4.05
CA ALA A 405 -30.94 11.32 -3.98
C ALA A 405 -29.68 10.45 -3.75
N ALA A 406 -29.85 9.16 -3.43
CA ALA A 406 -28.78 8.20 -3.16
C ALA A 406 -27.94 7.75 -4.38
N HIS A 407 -27.90 8.48 -5.50
CA HIS A 407 -27.06 8.11 -6.67
C HIS A 407 -25.55 7.97 -6.34
N VAL A 408 -25.11 8.48 -5.19
CA VAL A 408 -23.75 8.34 -4.66
C VAL A 408 -23.50 6.95 -4.06
N ILE A 409 -24.53 6.23 -3.61
CA ILE A 409 -24.41 4.90 -3.01
C ILE A 409 -25.53 3.98 -3.47
N VAL A 410 -25.18 2.86 -4.09
CA VAL A 410 -26.13 1.93 -4.70
C VAL A 410 -25.84 0.52 -4.25
N LEU A 411 -26.86 -0.25 -3.89
CA LEU A 411 -26.71 -1.68 -3.64
C LEU A 411 -26.48 -2.42 -4.97
N LYS A 412 -25.47 -3.28 -5.04
CA LYS A 412 -25.29 -4.13 -6.22
C LYS A 412 -26.43 -5.13 -6.35
N ASP A 413 -26.87 -5.31 -7.60
CA ASP A 413 -27.82 -6.36 -7.93
C ASP A 413 -27.16 -7.74 -7.88
N TYR A 414 -27.75 -8.60 -7.06
CA TYR A 414 -27.43 -10.01 -6.99
C TYR A 414 -28.60 -10.83 -7.53
N VAL A 415 -28.29 -11.81 -8.36
CA VAL A 415 -29.23 -12.83 -8.84
C VAL A 415 -28.80 -14.21 -8.38
N ALA A 416 -29.73 -15.15 -8.24
CA ALA A 416 -29.37 -16.55 -8.04
C ALA A 416 -28.52 -17.08 -9.21
N ILE A 417 -27.62 -18.04 -8.97
CA ILE A 417 -26.74 -18.60 -10.01
C ILE A 417 -27.48 -19.04 -11.27
N ASN A 418 -28.65 -19.66 -11.13
CA ASN A 418 -29.46 -20.14 -12.25
C ASN A 418 -30.11 -19.01 -13.07
N LYS A 419 -29.97 -17.77 -12.62
CA LYS A 419 -30.39 -16.56 -13.32
C LYS A 419 -29.20 -15.76 -13.85
N ALA A 420 -27.97 -16.28 -13.81
CA ALA A 420 -26.77 -15.55 -14.27
C ALA A 420 -26.89 -15.02 -15.71
N ARG A 421 -27.70 -15.63 -16.58
CA ARG A 421 -27.96 -15.13 -17.93
C ARG A 421 -28.55 -13.72 -17.98
N THR A 422 -29.32 -13.30 -16.97
CA THR A 422 -29.85 -11.93 -16.94
C THR A 422 -28.72 -10.90 -16.89
N LEU A 423 -27.66 -11.20 -16.13
CA LEU A 423 -26.47 -10.36 -16.03
C LEU A 423 -25.62 -10.39 -17.31
N VAL A 424 -25.51 -11.56 -17.96
CA VAL A 424 -24.80 -11.69 -19.24
C VAL A 424 -25.43 -10.82 -20.33
N ASN A 425 -26.76 -10.76 -20.37
CA ASN A 425 -27.46 -9.88 -21.31
C ASN A 425 -27.15 -8.41 -21.04
N THR A 426 -27.04 -7.99 -19.77
CA THR A 426 -26.61 -6.64 -19.39
C THR A 426 -25.20 -6.32 -19.87
N ILE A 427 -24.26 -7.26 -19.78
CA ILE A 427 -22.90 -7.08 -20.30
C ILE A 427 -22.92 -6.85 -21.82
N LYS A 428 -23.69 -7.66 -22.55
CA LYS A 428 -23.75 -7.60 -24.02
C LYS A 428 -24.47 -6.37 -24.58
N THR A 429 -25.52 -5.92 -23.91
CA THR A 429 -26.35 -4.79 -24.36
C THR A 429 -25.74 -3.43 -24.03
N GLY A 430 -24.59 -3.43 -23.35
CA GLY A 430 -23.90 -2.22 -22.89
C GLY A 430 -24.38 -1.86 -21.49
N SER A 431 -23.66 -2.35 -20.48
CA SER A 431 -23.84 -1.83 -19.12
C SER A 431 -23.34 -0.39 -19.08
N GLU A 432 -24.03 0.47 -18.33
CA GLU A 432 -23.46 1.79 -18.04
C GLU A 432 -22.14 1.65 -17.26
N LEU A 433 -21.98 0.56 -16.48
CA LEU A 433 -20.77 0.24 -15.73
C LEU A 433 -19.72 -0.40 -16.64
N PRO A 434 -18.42 -0.03 -16.51
CA PRO A 434 -17.35 -0.81 -17.10
C PRO A 434 -17.32 -2.17 -16.38
N VAL A 435 -17.92 -3.20 -16.99
CA VAL A 435 -18.09 -4.53 -16.40
C VAL A 435 -17.47 -5.55 -17.33
N ASP A 436 -16.46 -6.27 -16.83
CA ASP A 436 -15.74 -7.29 -17.60
C ASP A 436 -15.82 -8.69 -16.95
N ARG A 437 -16.46 -8.81 -15.79
CA ARG A 437 -16.36 -9.97 -14.89
C ARG A 437 -17.64 -10.25 -14.11
N LEU A 438 -17.73 -11.48 -13.61
CA LEU A 438 -18.78 -11.91 -12.68
C LEU A 438 -18.18 -12.33 -11.34
N ILE A 439 -18.88 -12.02 -10.26
CA ILE A 439 -18.57 -12.48 -8.90
C ILE A 439 -19.65 -13.44 -8.44
N PHE A 440 -19.23 -14.57 -7.89
CA PHE A 440 -20.07 -15.60 -7.30
C PHE A 440 -19.81 -15.62 -5.79
N GLN A 441 -20.85 -15.32 -5.03
CA GLN A 441 -20.83 -15.25 -3.57
C GLN A 441 -21.65 -16.40 -2.99
N HIS A 442 -20.98 -17.30 -2.28
CA HIS A 442 -21.64 -18.39 -1.56
C HIS A 442 -22.44 -17.85 -0.35
N ASP A 443 -23.50 -18.57 0.04
CA ASP A 443 -24.30 -18.31 1.26
C ASP A 443 -23.58 -18.64 2.59
N GLY A 444 -22.36 -18.11 2.74
CA GLY A 444 -21.52 -18.26 3.93
C GLY A 444 -21.54 -17.02 4.83
N VAL A 445 -20.92 -17.14 6.01
CA VAL A 445 -20.58 -15.97 6.84
C VAL A 445 -19.47 -15.15 6.19
N TYR A 446 -19.41 -13.86 6.51
CA TYR A 446 -18.34 -12.98 6.01
C TYR A 446 -16.97 -13.44 6.53
N ARG A 447 -15.97 -13.47 5.65
CA ARG A 447 -14.60 -13.90 5.98
C ARG A 447 -13.60 -12.81 5.65
N PHE A 448 -12.76 -12.46 6.62
CA PHE A 448 -11.65 -11.53 6.44
C PHE A 448 -10.51 -12.19 5.67
N GLY A 449 -9.88 -11.44 4.76
CA GLY A 449 -8.80 -11.95 3.95
C GLY A 449 -9.29 -12.92 2.87
N ARG A 450 -8.50 -13.94 2.54
CA ARG A 450 -8.79 -14.83 1.40
C ARG A 450 -10.00 -15.73 1.66
N ASP A 451 -11.08 -15.55 0.89
CA ASP A 451 -12.25 -16.43 0.94
C ASP A 451 -12.35 -17.31 -0.30
N LYS A 452 -12.15 -18.62 -0.11
CA LYS A 452 -12.29 -19.63 -1.18
C LYS A 452 -13.72 -19.77 -1.71
N LEU A 453 -14.71 -19.25 -0.99
CA LEU A 453 -16.13 -19.28 -1.36
C LEU A 453 -16.61 -17.98 -2.03
N LEU A 454 -15.74 -16.98 -2.11
CA LEU A 454 -15.89 -15.81 -2.97
C LEU A 454 -15.09 -16.06 -4.25
N ILE A 455 -15.80 -16.30 -5.35
CA ILE A 455 -15.24 -16.79 -6.61
C ILE A 455 -15.43 -15.74 -7.69
N LYS A 456 -14.42 -15.51 -8.52
CA LYS A 456 -14.56 -14.68 -9.72
C LYS A 456 -14.52 -15.51 -10.99
N TRP A 457 -15.32 -15.12 -11.96
CA TRP A 457 -15.14 -15.54 -13.35
C TRP A 457 -14.62 -14.37 -14.15
N LYS A 458 -13.68 -14.64 -15.08
CA LYS A 458 -13.07 -13.67 -15.98
C LYS A 458 -12.91 -14.31 -17.36
N PRO A 459 -13.22 -13.61 -18.45
CA PRO A 459 -12.91 -14.08 -19.79
C PRO A 459 -11.42 -14.41 -19.93
N MET A 460 -11.11 -15.41 -20.74
CA MET A 460 -9.75 -15.91 -20.93
C MET A 460 -8.80 -14.81 -21.40
N GLU A 461 -9.24 -14.03 -22.37
CA GLU A 461 -8.53 -12.90 -22.97
C GLU A 461 -8.21 -11.77 -21.99
N LEU A 462 -8.94 -11.71 -20.87
CA LEU A 462 -8.69 -10.76 -19.81
C LEU A 462 -7.89 -11.40 -18.65
N CYS A 463 -7.72 -12.72 -18.57
CA CYS A 463 -6.96 -13.34 -17.48
C CYS A 463 -5.50 -12.87 -17.48
N THR A 464 -5.13 -12.20 -16.39
CA THR A 464 -3.83 -11.56 -16.20
C THR A 464 -3.19 -12.08 -14.92
N ALA A 465 -1.86 -12.07 -14.91
CA ALA A 465 -1.06 -12.32 -13.73
C ALA A 465 -0.04 -11.20 -13.56
N ASP A 466 0.29 -10.87 -12.32
CA ASP A 466 1.32 -9.88 -12.02
C ASP A 466 2.66 -10.56 -11.77
N PHE A 467 3.70 -10.10 -12.46
CA PHE A 467 5.06 -10.58 -12.36
C PHE A 467 6.00 -9.46 -11.97
N ARG A 468 7.10 -9.77 -11.30
CA ARG A 468 8.20 -8.82 -11.18
C ARG A 468 9.15 -9.04 -12.35
N ILE A 469 9.48 -7.97 -13.07
CA ILE A 469 10.45 -8.01 -14.17
C ILE A 469 11.87 -7.82 -13.64
N THR A 470 12.82 -8.58 -14.19
CA THR A 470 14.25 -8.46 -13.89
C THR A 470 15.09 -8.93 -15.08
N ASN A 471 16.39 -8.62 -15.07
CA ASN A 471 17.37 -8.96 -16.09
C ASN A 471 16.92 -8.50 -17.48
N GLY A 472 16.47 -7.24 -17.58
CA GLY A 472 16.07 -6.65 -18.85
C GLY A 472 17.22 -6.64 -19.86
N VAL A 473 17.03 -7.30 -21.00
CA VAL A 473 17.98 -7.27 -22.12
C VAL A 473 17.30 -6.71 -23.36
N GLN A 474 17.87 -5.64 -23.93
CA GLN A 474 17.40 -5.04 -25.17
C GLN A 474 18.02 -5.76 -26.38
N THR A 475 17.18 -6.30 -27.26
CA THR A 475 17.61 -6.91 -28.52
C THR A 475 16.66 -6.46 -29.64
N HIS A 476 17.21 -5.93 -30.74
CA HIS A 476 16.43 -5.53 -31.93
C HIS A 476 15.22 -4.62 -31.67
N GLY A 477 15.31 -3.69 -30.71
CA GLY A 477 14.23 -2.74 -30.40
C GLY A 477 13.18 -3.27 -29.42
N GLU A 478 13.32 -4.49 -28.92
CA GLU A 478 12.48 -5.06 -27.86
C GLU A 478 13.31 -5.39 -26.62
N TRP A 479 12.68 -5.27 -25.46
CA TRP A 479 13.24 -5.72 -24.19
C TRP A 479 12.65 -7.08 -23.82
N THR A 480 13.52 -8.00 -23.45
CA THR A 480 13.12 -9.27 -22.84
C THR A 480 13.44 -9.23 -21.37
N PHE A 481 12.45 -9.53 -20.53
CA PHE A 481 12.61 -9.61 -19.08
C PHE A 481 12.36 -11.04 -18.59
N SER A 482 13.10 -11.43 -17.55
CA SER A 482 12.77 -12.58 -16.73
C SER A 482 11.58 -12.28 -15.85
N LEU A 483 10.67 -13.24 -15.69
CA LEU A 483 9.42 -13.07 -14.95
C LEU A 483 9.48 -13.80 -13.61
N MET A 484 9.45 -13.02 -12.53
CA MET A 484 9.52 -13.53 -11.16
C MET A 484 8.13 -13.62 -10.52
N VAL A 485 7.91 -14.69 -9.75
CA VAL A 485 6.70 -14.93 -8.93
C VAL A 485 7.10 -15.15 -7.48
N THR A 486 6.18 -14.94 -6.55
CA THR A 486 6.43 -15.30 -5.14
C THR A 486 6.38 -16.81 -4.99
N ASP A 487 7.46 -17.41 -4.46
CA ASP A 487 7.48 -18.83 -4.15
C ASP A 487 6.58 -19.13 -2.95
N ASP A 488 5.56 -19.96 -3.19
CA ASP A 488 4.68 -20.50 -2.16
C ASP A 488 4.56 -22.02 -2.22
N LEU A 489 5.49 -22.69 -2.92
CA LEU A 489 5.56 -24.15 -3.06
C LEU A 489 6.60 -24.76 -2.13
N THR A 490 7.75 -24.10 -1.96
CA THR A 490 8.75 -24.57 -0.99
C THR A 490 8.24 -24.31 0.42
N LYS A 491 8.16 -25.35 1.26
CA LYS A 491 7.76 -25.23 2.68
C LYS A 491 8.79 -24.49 3.54
N GLU A 492 9.95 -24.17 2.98
CA GLU A 492 10.85 -23.21 3.60
C GLU A 492 10.12 -21.86 3.65
N THR A 493 10.08 -21.28 4.84
CA THR A 493 9.45 -19.98 5.18
C THR A 493 10.06 -18.78 4.44
N ASN A 494 10.79 -19.03 3.36
CA ASN A 494 11.45 -18.05 2.54
C ASN A 494 10.39 -17.43 1.64
N PHE A 495 9.98 -16.20 1.95
CA PHE A 495 9.31 -15.28 1.02
C PHE A 495 10.29 -14.88 -0.11
N GLY A 496 10.84 -15.88 -0.81
CA GLY A 496 11.69 -15.71 -1.97
C GLY A 496 10.82 -15.49 -3.21
N GLU A 497 11.30 -14.66 -4.12
CA GLU A 497 10.76 -14.65 -5.47
C GLU A 497 11.60 -15.60 -6.32
N THR A 498 10.95 -16.37 -7.18
CA THR A 498 11.59 -17.34 -8.07
C THR A 498 11.17 -17.07 -9.50
N VAL A 499 12.03 -17.44 -10.46
CA VAL A 499 11.71 -17.32 -11.88
C VAL A 499 10.55 -18.26 -12.19
N TYR A 500 9.51 -17.75 -12.84
CA TYR A 500 8.43 -18.60 -13.31
C TYR A 500 8.90 -19.37 -14.56
N PRO A 501 8.91 -20.70 -14.54
CA PRO A 501 9.57 -21.50 -15.56
C PRO A 501 8.92 -21.30 -16.93
N ASN A 502 9.77 -21.22 -17.95
CA ASN A 502 9.39 -21.12 -19.36
C ASN A 502 8.49 -19.91 -19.68
N ALA A 503 8.50 -18.84 -18.87
CA ALA A 503 7.71 -17.65 -19.14
C ALA A 503 8.59 -16.48 -19.57
N ILE A 504 8.24 -15.89 -20.71
CA ILE A 504 8.93 -14.71 -21.26
C ILE A 504 7.94 -13.58 -21.51
N CYS A 505 8.41 -12.36 -21.34
CA CYS A 505 7.71 -11.14 -21.74
C CYS A 505 8.62 -10.34 -22.67
N ARG A 506 8.10 -10.03 -23.86
CA ARG A 506 8.73 -9.13 -24.82
C ARG A 506 7.98 -7.80 -24.78
N ILE A 507 8.71 -6.73 -24.51
CA ILE A 507 8.14 -5.38 -24.39
C ILE A 507 8.86 -4.47 -25.38
N PRO A 508 8.14 -3.82 -26.31
CA PRO A 508 8.72 -2.83 -27.21
C PRO A 508 9.41 -1.68 -26.46
N SER A 509 10.52 -1.17 -27.00
CA SER A 509 11.34 -0.14 -26.33
C SER A 509 10.57 1.16 -26.04
N ASN A 510 9.64 1.55 -26.91
CA ASN A 510 8.78 2.71 -26.67
C ASN A 510 7.87 2.53 -25.44
N VAL A 511 7.38 1.32 -25.18
CA VAL A 511 6.55 1.01 -24.00
C VAL A 511 7.40 1.00 -22.73
N VAL A 512 8.65 0.51 -22.82
CA VAL A 512 9.62 0.57 -21.71
C VAL A 512 9.92 2.02 -21.33
N GLU A 513 10.16 2.88 -22.31
CA GLU A 513 10.42 4.31 -22.09
C GLU A 513 9.18 5.04 -21.55
N GLU A 514 8.00 4.83 -22.14
CA GLU A 514 6.75 5.47 -21.74
C GLU A 514 6.39 5.19 -20.28
N HIS A 515 6.56 3.95 -19.83
CA HIS A 515 6.25 3.53 -18.47
C HIS A 515 7.47 3.52 -17.53
N ALA A 516 8.63 4.00 -18.00
CA ALA A 516 9.91 3.95 -17.28
C ALA A 516 10.17 2.58 -16.64
N LEU A 517 9.94 1.50 -17.41
CA LEU A 517 10.07 0.14 -16.90
C LEU A 517 11.52 -0.18 -16.54
N ALA A 518 11.71 -0.75 -15.36
CA ALA A 518 13.02 -1.11 -14.85
C ALA A 518 12.95 -2.40 -14.01
N ASP A 519 14.12 -2.99 -13.82
CA ASP A 519 14.31 -4.15 -12.96
C ASP A 519 13.73 -3.92 -11.56
N GLY A 520 12.96 -4.89 -11.11
CA GLY A 520 12.28 -4.87 -9.83
C GLY A 520 10.86 -4.32 -9.87
N MET A 521 10.34 -3.84 -11.01
CA MET A 521 8.95 -3.40 -11.11
C MET A 521 7.97 -4.58 -11.21
N VAL A 522 6.78 -4.44 -10.62
CA VAL A 522 5.68 -5.41 -10.79
C VAL A 522 4.79 -4.93 -11.94
N VAL A 523 4.59 -5.79 -12.93
CA VAL A 523 3.82 -5.51 -14.13
C VAL A 523 2.71 -6.55 -14.26
N GLU A 524 1.56 -6.11 -14.78
CA GLU A 524 0.45 -6.99 -15.15
C GLU A 524 0.65 -7.46 -16.58
N LEU A 525 0.63 -8.77 -16.76
CA LEU A 525 0.78 -9.42 -18.04
C LEU A 525 -0.42 -10.33 -18.34
N ALA A 526 -0.77 -10.45 -19.62
CA ALA A 526 -1.79 -11.38 -20.12
C ALA A 526 -1.11 -12.52 -20.90
N LEU A 527 -1.62 -13.74 -20.77
CA LEU A 527 -1.10 -14.88 -21.53
C LEU A 527 -1.60 -14.81 -22.99
N VAL A 528 -0.69 -14.88 -23.97
CA VAL A 528 -0.99 -14.58 -25.38
C VAL A 528 -1.78 -15.69 -26.08
N ASP A 529 -1.53 -16.98 -25.75
CA ASP A 529 -2.13 -18.13 -26.44
C ASP A 529 -2.68 -19.19 -25.47
N CYS A 530 -3.82 -18.90 -24.84
CA CYS A 530 -4.45 -19.81 -23.87
C CYS A 530 -5.22 -20.99 -24.51
N VAL A 531 -5.64 -20.89 -25.78
CA VAL A 531 -6.57 -21.84 -26.44
C VAL A 531 -5.90 -23.18 -26.79
N ARG A 532 -4.56 -23.27 -26.82
CA ARG A 532 -3.80 -24.46 -27.23
C ARG A 532 -3.13 -25.23 -26.08
N LEU A 533 -3.44 -24.89 -24.83
CA LEU A 533 -2.75 -25.45 -23.65
C LEU A 533 -3.21 -26.85 -23.23
N VAL A 534 -4.38 -27.32 -23.72
CA VAL A 534 -4.84 -28.69 -23.45
C VAL A 534 -3.96 -29.67 -24.25
N GLY A 535 -2.94 -30.24 -23.60
CA GLY A 535 -2.07 -31.29 -24.14
C GLY A 535 -0.61 -30.91 -24.44
N ARG A 536 -0.15 -29.72 -24.05
CA ARG A 536 1.28 -29.32 -24.20
C ARG A 536 2.13 -29.78 -23.01
N ARG A 537 3.41 -30.10 -23.27
CA ARG A 537 4.41 -30.47 -22.26
C ARG A 537 4.81 -29.24 -21.42
N ASP A 538 5.27 -29.46 -20.19
CA ASP A 538 5.70 -28.39 -19.27
C ASP A 538 6.89 -27.56 -19.80
N ASP A 539 7.57 -28.03 -20.85
CA ASP A 539 8.82 -27.48 -21.38
C ASP A 539 8.65 -26.39 -22.46
N GLU A 540 7.43 -26.07 -22.89
CA GLU A 540 7.20 -25.06 -23.93
C GLU A 540 7.18 -23.62 -23.38
N VAL A 541 7.85 -22.72 -24.11
CA VAL A 541 7.89 -21.27 -23.79
C VAL A 541 6.48 -20.66 -23.87
N ARG A 542 6.09 -19.97 -22.81
CA ARG A 542 4.82 -19.26 -22.63
C ARG A 542 5.06 -17.76 -22.75
N GLU A 543 4.48 -17.16 -23.77
CA GLU A 543 4.60 -15.73 -24.04
C GLU A 543 3.52 -14.93 -23.31
N TRP A 544 3.95 -13.88 -22.63
CA TRP A 544 3.10 -12.98 -21.87
C TRP A 544 3.19 -11.57 -22.44
N ALA A 545 2.04 -10.94 -22.67
CA ALA A 545 1.93 -9.58 -23.20
C ALA A 545 1.73 -8.56 -22.08
N PHE A 546 2.45 -7.45 -22.16
CA PHE A 546 2.35 -6.34 -21.23
C PHE A 546 0.96 -5.69 -21.25
N ARG A 547 0.38 -5.45 -20.06
CA ARG A 547 -0.90 -4.73 -19.88
C ARG A 547 -0.76 -3.44 -19.10
N GLY A 548 0.17 -3.37 -18.14
CA GLY A 548 0.38 -2.15 -17.37
C GLY A 548 1.27 -2.37 -16.15
N VAL A 549 1.66 -1.26 -15.53
CA VAL A 549 2.44 -1.27 -14.28
C VAL A 549 1.51 -1.42 -13.08
N ARG A 550 1.87 -2.30 -12.13
CA ARG A 550 1.10 -2.55 -10.91
C ARG A 550 1.68 -1.80 -9.72
N ASN A 551 1.57 -0.48 -9.79
CA ASN A 551 1.93 0.43 -8.68
C ASN A 551 1.06 0.23 -7.44
N ASP A 552 -0.03 -0.55 -7.51
CA ASP A 552 -0.86 -0.96 -6.38
C ASP A 552 -0.32 -2.21 -5.66
N LYS A 553 0.51 -3.05 -6.29
CA LYS A 553 1.00 -4.32 -5.72
C LYS A 553 2.44 -4.25 -5.25
N THR A 554 2.76 -4.90 -4.14
CA THR A 554 4.12 -4.91 -3.55
C THR A 554 4.89 -6.19 -3.90
N SER A 555 4.18 -7.29 -4.12
CA SER A 555 4.71 -8.56 -4.61
C SER A 555 4.04 -8.96 -5.92
N PRO A 556 4.73 -9.73 -6.78
CA PRO A 556 4.06 -10.44 -7.86
C PRO A 556 3.04 -11.45 -7.32
N ASN A 557 2.30 -12.09 -8.22
CA ASN A 557 1.45 -13.20 -7.83
C ASN A 557 2.27 -14.38 -7.33
N LYS A 558 1.66 -15.16 -6.44
CA LYS A 558 2.24 -16.42 -5.97
C LYS A 558 2.30 -17.43 -7.10
N TYR A 559 3.31 -18.30 -7.08
CA TYR A 559 3.47 -19.38 -8.05
C TYR A 559 2.18 -20.19 -8.20
N SER A 560 1.57 -20.59 -7.09
CA SER A 560 0.32 -21.37 -7.10
C SER A 560 -0.86 -20.64 -7.76
N ILE A 561 -0.86 -19.30 -7.77
CA ILE A 561 -1.89 -18.49 -8.42
C ILE A 561 -1.63 -18.38 -9.91
N VAL A 562 -0.39 -18.12 -10.33
CA VAL A 562 -0.01 -18.08 -11.75
C VAL A 562 -0.25 -19.44 -12.40
N LYS A 563 0.19 -20.53 -11.76
CA LYS A 563 -0.08 -21.90 -12.20
C LYS A 563 -1.58 -22.15 -12.41
N LYS A 564 -2.43 -21.74 -11.46
CA LYS A 564 -3.89 -21.87 -11.59
C LYS A 564 -4.49 -21.07 -12.73
N ILE A 565 -3.91 -19.92 -13.08
CA ILE A 565 -4.37 -19.12 -14.22
C ILE A 565 -4.01 -19.84 -15.52
N VAL A 566 -2.79 -20.39 -15.61
CA VAL A 566 -2.31 -21.14 -16.78
C VAL A 566 -3.09 -22.44 -16.99
N GLU A 567 -3.39 -23.16 -15.91
CA GLU A 567 -4.11 -24.45 -15.94
C GLU A 567 -5.64 -24.29 -15.93
N LEU A 568 -6.17 -23.06 -15.94
CA LEU A 568 -7.59 -22.83 -15.77
C LEU A 568 -8.37 -23.42 -16.96
N GLU A 569 -9.29 -24.36 -16.69
CA GLU A 569 -10.30 -24.75 -17.67
C GLU A 569 -11.33 -23.62 -17.83
N HIS A 570 -10.97 -22.63 -18.65
CA HIS A 570 -11.77 -21.43 -18.89
C HIS A 570 -13.14 -21.77 -19.47
N LEU A 571 -14.16 -21.08 -18.96
CA LEU A 571 -15.50 -21.10 -19.50
C LEU A 571 -15.71 -19.83 -20.33
N GLY A 572 -16.16 -19.98 -21.57
CA GLY A 572 -16.68 -18.84 -22.33
C GLY A 572 -17.93 -18.28 -21.66
N LEU A 573 -18.25 -17.00 -21.89
CA LEU A 573 -19.39 -16.33 -21.24
C LEU A 573 -20.73 -17.06 -21.50
N GLU A 574 -20.92 -17.54 -22.74
CA GLU A 574 -22.12 -18.30 -23.11
C GLU A 574 -22.19 -19.70 -22.50
N GLU A 575 -21.07 -20.42 -22.52
CA GLU A 575 -20.96 -21.74 -21.90
C GLU A 575 -21.25 -21.63 -20.40
N LEU A 576 -20.65 -20.63 -19.73
CA LEU A 576 -20.89 -20.35 -18.32
C LEU A 576 -22.38 -20.14 -18.03
N ALA A 577 -23.04 -19.23 -18.75
CA ALA A 577 -24.44 -18.93 -18.50
C ALA A 577 -25.35 -20.15 -18.74
N SER A 578 -25.08 -20.95 -19.77
CA SER A 578 -25.82 -22.21 -20.01
C SER A 578 -25.62 -23.23 -18.88
N LEU A 579 -24.38 -23.40 -18.40
CA LEU A 579 -24.09 -24.31 -17.29
C LEU A 579 -24.77 -23.84 -15.99
N CYS A 580 -24.79 -22.53 -15.73
CA CYS A 580 -25.42 -21.93 -14.57
C CYS A 580 -26.94 -22.17 -14.53
N GLU A 581 -27.65 -22.06 -15.66
CA GLU A 581 -29.11 -22.32 -15.75
C GLU A 581 -29.49 -23.72 -15.28
N GLY A 582 -28.61 -24.71 -15.49
CA GLY A 582 -28.80 -26.09 -15.05
C GLY A 582 -28.54 -26.35 -13.57
N VAL A 583 -28.10 -25.35 -12.79
CA VAL A 583 -27.79 -25.51 -11.36
C VAL A 583 -29.05 -25.28 -10.51
N PRO A 584 -29.49 -26.24 -9.68
CA PRO A 584 -30.58 -25.99 -8.74
C PRO A 584 -30.13 -24.99 -7.67
N PHE A 585 -30.99 -24.00 -7.37
CA PHE A 585 -30.72 -23.00 -6.34
C PHE A 585 -31.45 -23.32 -5.04
N HIS A 586 -30.71 -23.31 -3.93
CA HIS A 586 -31.17 -23.61 -2.56
C HIS A 586 -30.81 -22.49 -1.56
N GLY A 587 -30.30 -21.35 -2.03
CA GLY A 587 -30.04 -20.19 -1.18
C GLY A 587 -31.32 -19.45 -0.80
N ALA A 588 -31.23 -18.56 0.18
CA ALA A 588 -32.32 -17.61 0.47
C ALA A 588 -32.44 -16.63 -0.71
N ALA A 589 -33.66 -16.45 -1.22
CA ALA A 589 -33.97 -15.66 -2.41
C ALA A 589 -33.88 -14.14 -2.16
#